data_AF-V5IG75-F1
#
_entry.id   AF-V5IG75-F1
#
_cell.length_a   1.000
_cell.length_b   1.000
_cell.length_c   1.000
_cell.angle_alpha   90.00
_cell.angle_beta   90.00
_cell.angle_gamma   90.00
#
_symmetry.space_group_name_H-M   'P 1'
#
loop_
_entity.id
_entity.type
_entity.pdbx_description
1 polymer ?
#
loop_
_entity_poly.entity_id
_entity_poly.type
_entity_poly.pdbx_seq_one_letter_code
_entity_poly.pdbx_strand_id
1 'polypeptide(L)'
;CGRRHLSNTVSARIINGSDAKPGNWPWMVGLYTPDDNFHCGGVLIDRHYVLTAAHCLRNASFLTARLGSTNKTKLADCPNETIQQDFAER
;
A
#
# COMPACT_ATOMS: atom_id res chain seq x y z
N CYS A 1 10.72 0.01 12.18
CA CYS A 1 9.79 0.54 11.15
C CYS A 1 10.40 1.79 10.48
N GLY A 2 9.76 2.37 9.47
CA GLY A 2 10.09 3.71 8.93
C GLY A 2 11.36 3.85 8.06
N ARG A 3 12.08 2.76 7.76
CA ARG A 3 13.23 2.78 6.84
C ARG A 3 12.76 2.32 5.46
N ARG A 4 12.93 3.18 4.44
CA ARG A 4 12.76 2.80 3.04
C ARG A 4 14.10 2.38 2.44
N HIS A 5 14.07 1.56 1.39
CA HIS A 5 15.26 1.34 0.57
C HIS A 5 15.65 2.68 -0.09
N LEU A 6 16.88 3.13 0.13
CA LEU A 6 17.31 4.49 -0.23
C LEU A 6 17.44 4.64 -1.76
N SER A 7 16.47 5.31 -2.38
CA SER A 7 16.69 6.04 -3.64
C SER A 7 17.19 7.44 -3.29
N ASN A 8 18.39 7.82 -3.73
CA ASN A 8 19.07 9.10 -3.47
C ASN A 8 18.42 10.33 -4.15
N THR A 9 17.10 10.31 -4.35
CA THR A 9 16.35 11.37 -5.02
C THR A 9 15.19 11.79 -4.14
N VAL A 10 15.37 12.89 -3.40
CA VAL A 10 14.30 13.56 -2.67
C VAL A 10 14.12 14.95 -3.30
N SER A 11 13.01 15.17 -4.02
CA SER A 11 12.38 16.48 -4.30
C SER A 11 11.17 16.26 -5.24
N ALA A 12 9.98 16.87 -5.18
CA ALA A 12 9.33 17.87 -4.32
C ALA A 12 7.84 17.48 -4.08
N ARG A 13 7.20 18.20 -3.15
CA ARG A 13 5.99 17.83 -2.40
C ARG A 13 4.66 18.06 -3.16
N ILE A 14 4.36 17.10 -4.06
CA ILE A 14 3.06 16.77 -4.69
C ILE A 14 2.12 17.96 -4.98
N ILE A 15 2.33 18.66 -6.09
CA ILE A 15 1.31 18.85 -7.15
C ILE A 15 2.07 18.60 -8.46
N ASN A 16 1.52 17.75 -9.34
CA ASN A 16 2.19 17.16 -10.52
C ASN A 16 3.49 16.39 -10.19
N GLY A 17 3.48 15.65 -9.08
CA GLY A 17 4.61 14.81 -8.64
C GLY A 17 4.97 13.70 -9.63
N SER A 18 5.84 12.79 -9.21
CA SER A 18 6.27 11.64 -10.02
C SER A 18 5.72 10.33 -9.46
N ASP A 19 5.58 9.33 -10.32
CA ASP A 19 5.25 7.97 -9.90
C ASP A 19 6.25 7.43 -8.87
N ALA A 20 5.71 6.72 -7.87
CA ALA A 20 6.53 6.04 -6.89
C ALA A 20 7.15 4.78 -7.50
N LYS A 21 8.44 4.57 -7.29
CA LYS A 21 9.07 3.28 -7.62
C LYS A 21 8.61 2.20 -6.63
N PRO A 22 8.47 0.94 -7.07
CA PRO A 22 8.20 -0.19 -6.17
C PRO A 22 9.19 -0.23 -5.00
N GLY A 23 8.69 -0.48 -3.79
CA GLY A 23 9.49 -0.57 -2.57
C GLY A 23 9.95 0.77 -1.95
N ASN A 24 9.73 1.92 -2.59
CA ASN A 24 10.12 3.22 -2.02
C ASN A 24 9.32 3.62 -0.78
N TRP A 25 8.07 3.16 -0.68
CA TRP A 25 7.16 3.48 0.41
C TRP A 25 6.48 2.21 0.95
N PRO A 26 7.25 1.30 1.59
CA PRO A 26 6.78 -0.05 1.91
C PRO A 26 5.65 -0.08 2.95
N TRP A 27 5.45 1.03 3.68
CA TRP A 27 4.37 1.19 4.64
C TRP A 27 3.07 1.74 4.03
N MET A 28 3.05 2.11 2.74
CA MET A 28 1.82 2.57 2.10
C MET A 28 0.82 1.41 1.94
N VAL A 29 -0.43 1.66 2.34
CA VAL A 29 -1.53 0.71 2.23
C VAL A 29 -2.65 1.33 1.41
N GLY A 30 -3.19 0.57 0.46
CA GLY A 30 -4.46 0.88 -0.18
C GLY A 30 -5.61 0.15 0.52
N LEU A 31 -6.69 0.86 0.81
CA LEU A 31 -7.92 0.29 1.36
C LEU A 31 -8.95 0.17 0.23
N TYR A 32 -9.49 -1.03 0.07
CA TYR A 32 -10.39 -1.37 -1.03
C TYR A 32 -11.74 -1.86 -0.52
N THR A 33 -12.80 -1.53 -1.24
CA THR A 33 -14.14 -2.08 -0.98
C THR A 33 -14.21 -3.57 -1.37
N PRO A 34 -15.28 -4.30 -0.99
CA PRO A 34 -15.47 -5.70 -1.43
C PRO A 34 -15.47 -5.89 -2.95
N ASP A 35 -15.86 -4.86 -3.71
CA ASP A 35 -15.86 -4.84 -5.18
C ASP A 35 -14.49 -4.47 -5.79
N ASP A 36 -13.43 -4.49 -4.98
CA ASP A 36 -12.06 -4.13 -5.36
C ASP A 36 -11.85 -2.68 -5.84
N ASN A 37 -12.73 -1.77 -5.41
CA ASN A 37 -12.57 -0.34 -5.71
C ASN A 37 -11.70 0.36 -4.67
N PHE A 38 -10.72 1.16 -5.12
CA PHE A 38 -9.89 1.98 -4.23
C PHE A 38 -10.76 2.98 -3.45
N HIS A 39 -10.67 2.93 -2.13
CA HIS A 39 -11.49 3.74 -1.22
C HIS A 39 -10.66 4.81 -0.51
N CYS A 40 -9.58 4.39 0.16
CA CYS A 40 -8.74 5.26 0.97
C CYS A 40 -7.28 4.77 1.02
N GLY A 41 -6.40 5.61 1.57
CA GLY A 41 -5.03 5.20 1.94
C GLY A 41 -4.92 4.83 3.43
N GLY A 42 -3.81 4.19 3.78
CA GLY A 42 -3.41 3.89 5.15
C GLY A 42 -1.90 3.71 5.29
N VAL A 43 -1.44 3.51 6.51
CA VAL A 43 -0.03 3.28 6.85
C VAL A 43 0.11 2.03 7.71
N LEU A 44 0.93 1.08 7.29
CA LEU A 44 1.30 -0.08 8.09
C LEU A 44 2.19 0.37 9.26
N ILE A 45 1.69 0.27 10.49
CA ILE A 45 2.41 0.66 11.70
C ILE A 45 3.01 -0.53 12.45
N ASP A 46 2.50 -1.74 12.20
CA ASP A 46 2.97 -3.02 12.73
C ASP A 46 2.53 -4.15 11.78
N ARG A 47 2.98 -5.40 11.98
CA ARG A 47 2.70 -6.58 11.15
C ARG A 47 1.21 -6.79 10.83
N HIS A 48 0.33 -6.43 11.75
CA HIS A 48 -1.12 -6.62 11.61
C HIS A 48 -1.94 -5.34 11.84
N TYR A 49 -1.29 -4.18 11.91
CA TYR A 49 -1.96 -2.93 12.27
C TYR A 49 -1.74 -1.86 11.20
N VAL A 50 -2.86 -1.35 10.67
CA VAL A 50 -2.90 -0.26 9.69
C VAL A 50 -3.58 0.96 10.32
N LEU A 51 -2.91 2.10 10.26
CA LEU A 51 -3.45 3.40 10.64
C LEU A 51 -4.09 4.08 9.43
N THR A 52 -5.31 4.61 9.60
CA THR A 52 -6.02 5.39 8.56
C THR A 52 -6.87 6.50 9.20
N ALA A 53 -7.49 7.34 8.37
CA ALA A 53 -8.38 8.39 8.83
C ALA A 53 -9.76 7.81 9.22
N ALA A 54 -10.34 8.29 10.33
CA ALA A 54 -11.63 7.80 10.81
C ALA A 54 -12.78 7.97 9.79
N HIS A 55 -12.73 9.00 8.94
CA HIS A 55 -13.75 9.20 7.91
C HIS A 55 -13.75 8.11 6.82
N CYS A 56 -12.63 7.41 6.61
CA CYS A 56 -12.55 6.27 5.69
C CYS A 56 -13.40 5.08 6.16
N LEU A 57 -13.76 5.01 7.44
CA LEU A 57 -14.50 3.88 8.01
C LEU A 57 -16.00 4.14 8.19
N ARG A 58 -16.46 5.39 8.06
CA ARG A 58 -17.84 5.77 8.45
C ARG A 58 -18.95 4.99 7.72
N ASN A 59 -18.71 4.62 6.45
CA ASN A 59 -19.68 3.92 5.60
C ASN A 59 -19.15 2.60 5.05
N ALA A 60 -18.05 2.08 5.60
CA ALA A 60 -17.43 0.84 5.13
C ALA A 60 -17.78 -0.31 6.06
N SER A 61 -18.49 -1.33 5.56
CA SER A 61 -18.79 -2.56 6.30
C SER A 61 -17.59 -3.50 6.35
N PHE A 62 -16.82 -3.55 5.27
CA PHE A 62 -15.62 -4.36 5.13
C PHE A 62 -14.63 -3.67 4.20
N LEU A 63 -13.34 -3.70 4.54
CA LEU A 63 -12.27 -3.18 3.70
C LEU A 63 -11.13 -4.19 3.61
N THR A 64 -10.56 -4.33 2.42
CA THR A 64 -9.35 -5.11 2.18
C THR A 64 -8.14 -4.18 2.19
N ALA A 65 -7.14 -4.49 3.01
CA ALA A 65 -5.85 -3.80 3.00
C ALA A 65 -4.91 -4.46 1.97
N ARG A 66 -4.46 -3.69 0.98
CA ARG A 66 -3.47 -4.11 -0.02
C ARG A 66 -2.14 -3.42 0.26
N LEU A 67 -1.08 -4.22 0.40
CA LEU A 67 0.29 -3.78 0.65
C LEU A 67 1.19 -4.12 -0.52
N GLY A 68 2.34 -3.44 -0.62
CA GLY A 68 3.38 -3.77 -1.62
C GLY A 68 3.05 -3.38 -3.07
N SER A 69 1.93 -2.69 -3.30
CA SER A 69 1.47 -2.30 -4.64
C SER A 69 1.78 -0.82 -4.94
N THR A 70 2.10 -0.54 -6.20
CA THR A 70 2.25 0.80 -6.80
C THR A 70 1.11 1.16 -7.75
N ASN A 71 0.26 0.22 -8.17
CA ASN A 71 -0.89 0.48 -9.04
C ASN A 71 -2.22 0.31 -8.30
N LYS A 72 -3.06 1.34 -8.39
CA LYS A 72 -4.35 1.34 -7.69
C LYS A 72 -5.39 0.41 -8.29
N THR A 73 -5.31 0.11 -9.59
CA THR A 73 -6.35 -0.63 -10.34
C THR A 73 -5.97 -2.06 -10.68
N LYS A 74 -4.68 -2.41 -10.65
CA LYS A 74 -4.21 -3.77 -10.91
C LYS A 74 -3.96 -4.51 -9.60
N LEU A 75 -4.44 -5.74 -9.51
CA LEU A 75 -4.23 -6.63 -8.37
C LEU A 75 -2.76 -7.08 -8.22
N ALA A 76 -2.00 -7.09 -9.31
CA ALA A 76 -0.59 -7.45 -9.31
C ALA A 76 0.23 -6.43 -10.11
N ASP A 77 1.26 -5.89 -9.47
CA ASP A 77 2.27 -5.04 -10.09
C ASP A 77 3.50 -5.82 -10.56
N CYS A 78 3.66 -7.03 -10.05
CA CYS A 78 4.73 -7.93 -10.44
C CYS A 78 4.19 -8.91 -11.49
N PRO A 79 4.55 -8.78 -12.78
CA PRO A 79 4.27 -9.82 -13.74
C PRO A 79 5.13 -11.03 -13.40
N ASN A 80 4.48 -12.12 -13.02
CA ASN A 80 5.05 -13.47 -12.93
C ASN A 80 5.93 -13.75 -11.69
N GLU A 81 5.46 -13.43 -10.49
CA GLU A 81 5.82 -14.26 -9.34
C GLU A 81 4.66 -15.20 -9.05
N THR A 82 4.88 -16.49 -9.32
CA THR A 82 4.07 -17.58 -8.78
C THR A 82 3.87 -17.30 -7.30
N ILE A 83 2.62 -17.22 -6.86
CA ILE A 83 2.27 -17.11 -5.44
C ILE A 83 2.71 -18.43 -4.77
N GLN A 84 3.99 -18.55 -4.46
CA GLN A 84 4.48 -19.47 -3.46
C GLN A 84 4.34 -18.69 -2.15
N GLN A 85 3.29 -19.00 -1.39
CA GLN A 85 3.07 -18.47 -0.05
C GLN A 85 4.18 -18.99 0.88
N ASP A 86 5.38 -18.42 0.79
CA ASP A 86 6.35 -18.52 1.87
C ASP A 86 6.20 -17.29 2.77
N PHE A 87 5.11 -17.29 3.53
CA PHE A 87 5.12 -16.66 4.86
C PHE A 87 6.02 -17.51 5.76
N ALA A 88 7.34 -17.46 5.51
CA ALA A 88 8.32 -17.98 6.44
C ALA A 88 8.35 -17.04 7.65
N GLU A 89 7.82 -17.52 8.77
CA GLU A 89 7.94 -16.92 10.08
C GLU A 89 9.42 -16.63 10.40
N ARG A 90 9.73 -15.35 10.55
CA ARG A 90 10.85 -14.86 11.37
C ARG A 90 10.39 -13.62 12.14
#